data_AF-G7UNY9-F1
#
_entry.id   AF-G7UNY9-F1
#
_cell.length_a   1.000
_cell.length_b   1.000
_cell.length_c   1.000
_cell.angle_alpha   90.00
_cell.angle_beta   90.00
_cell.angle_gamma   90.00
#
_symmetry.space_group_name_H-M   'P 1'
#
loop_
_entity.id
_entity.type
_entity.pdbx_description
1 polymer ?
#
loop_
_entity_poly.entity_id
_entity_poly.type
_entity_poly.pdbx_seq_one_letter_code
_entity_poly.pdbx_strand_id
1 'polypeptide(L)'
;MLSSIFFEDITMPNFNTLYRIDECPDLMTDGFVGDEQGNLIFLSVWGRDTATQEFIARLTLGRDEQGLDQFHILTEQGGSIPVFVGNVEQLDKCSNRAYRRTLFGSLVHLWLFDRRCVKPDKANASALALLPRGSDHRVDRLWALVRDTCPLPLLDHWRDTVLELLQTQSMLSRLPAALGPLEGHRLAIDVPALTKALGTLIRNGVLGPDASVSRTASERLLATAA
;
A
#
# COMPACT_ATOMS: atom_id res chain seq x y z
N MET A 1 -2.93 16.45 3.72
CA MET A 1 -2.69 15.87 5.06
C MET A 1 -2.34 14.38 4.95
N LEU A 2 -3.10 13.55 4.23
CA LEU A 2 -2.74 12.14 3.94
C LEU A 2 -1.37 11.95 3.27
N SER A 3 -1.00 12.85 2.35
CA SER A 3 0.34 12.84 1.71
C SER A 3 1.48 13.04 2.72
N SER A 4 1.34 13.96 3.68
CA SER A 4 2.40 14.22 4.67
C SER A 4 2.64 13.00 5.57
N ILE A 5 1.58 12.28 5.98
CA ILE A 5 1.72 11.09 6.83
C ILE A 5 2.08 9.83 6.02
N PHE A 6 2.00 9.88 4.69
CA PHE A 6 2.58 8.85 3.84
C PHE A 6 4.10 9.00 3.79
N PHE A 7 4.62 10.24 3.73
CA PHE A 7 6.05 10.50 3.58
C PHE A 7 6.83 10.55 4.90
N GLU A 8 6.27 11.07 5.99
CA GLU A 8 6.97 11.21 7.29
C GLU A 8 7.33 9.86 7.93
N ASP A 9 6.52 8.82 7.74
CA ASP A 9 6.78 7.47 8.28
C ASP A 9 7.65 6.59 7.36
N ILE A 10 7.73 6.92 6.06
CA ILE A 10 8.67 6.25 5.14
C ILE A 10 10.07 6.86 5.30
N THR A 11 10.22 8.05 5.92
CA THR A 11 11.45 8.84 5.80
C THR A 11 12.72 8.31 6.47
N MET A 12 12.74 7.22 7.25
CA MET A 12 13.98 6.46 7.46
C MET A 12 13.72 4.99 7.76
N PRO A 13 13.76 4.10 6.76
CA PRO A 13 14.08 2.72 7.01
C PRO A 13 15.51 2.66 7.54
N ASN A 14 15.75 1.83 8.55
CA ASN A 14 17.09 1.28 8.72
C ASN A 14 17.46 0.62 7.38
N PHE A 15 18.53 1.07 6.73
CA PHE A 15 19.10 0.49 5.51
C PHE A 15 19.65 -0.93 5.78
N ASN A 16 18.80 -1.87 6.16
CA ASN A 16 19.27 -3.19 6.52
C ASN A 16 19.64 -4.01 5.28
N THR A 17 19.04 -3.71 4.12
CA THR A 17 19.27 -4.43 2.86
C THR A 17 18.99 -3.55 1.64
N LEU A 18 19.92 -3.56 0.67
CA LEU A 18 19.75 -2.98 -0.66
C LEU A 18 19.79 -4.10 -1.70
N TYR A 19 18.76 -4.17 -2.54
CA TYR A 19 18.63 -5.12 -3.64
C TYR A 19 19.01 -4.46 -4.96
N ARG A 20 19.52 -5.25 -5.91
CA ARG A 20 19.88 -4.78 -7.26
C ARG A 20 18.69 -4.88 -8.20
N ILE A 21 18.61 -3.98 -9.16
CA ILE A 21 17.71 -4.08 -10.32
C ILE A 21 18.54 -4.59 -11.50
N ASP A 22 18.19 -5.75 -12.05
CA ASP A 22 19.04 -6.44 -13.04
C ASP A 22 19.22 -5.61 -14.33
N GLU A 23 18.13 -5.04 -14.84
CA GLU A 23 18.08 -4.23 -16.05
C GLU A 23 18.64 -2.82 -15.88
N CYS A 24 18.93 -2.42 -14.63
CA CYS A 24 19.41 -1.10 -14.24
C CYS A 24 20.50 -1.22 -13.16
N PRO A 25 21.73 -1.64 -13.51
CA PRO A 25 22.78 -1.99 -12.55
C PRO A 25 23.27 -0.80 -11.70
N ASP A 26 23.03 0.43 -12.16
CA ASP A 26 23.34 1.67 -11.42
C ASP A 26 22.27 2.05 -10.39
N LEU A 27 21.19 1.27 -10.27
CA LEU A 27 20.09 1.47 -9.35
C LEU A 27 20.01 0.35 -8.30
N MET A 28 19.69 0.75 -7.08
CA MET A 28 19.46 -0.14 -5.95
C MET A 28 18.08 0.14 -5.36
N THR A 29 17.42 -0.87 -4.77
CA THR A 29 16.13 -0.72 -4.10
C THR A 29 16.20 -1.22 -2.66
N ASP A 30 15.60 -0.51 -1.73
CA ASP A 30 15.43 -0.91 -0.32
C ASP A 30 13.97 -1.24 0.03
N GLY A 31 13.06 -1.11 -0.93
CA GLY A 31 11.64 -1.30 -0.71
C GLY A 31 10.87 -1.53 -2.00
N PHE A 32 10.10 -2.62 -2.02
CA PHE A 32 9.21 -2.98 -3.13
C PHE A 32 7.89 -3.48 -2.56
N VAL A 33 6.78 -3.13 -3.19
CA VAL A 33 5.47 -3.75 -2.94
C VAL A 33 4.82 -4.02 -4.30
N GLY A 34 4.39 -5.25 -4.49
CA GLY A 34 3.73 -5.73 -5.70
C GLY A 34 2.38 -6.37 -5.38
N ASP A 35 1.50 -6.35 -6.37
CA ASP A 35 0.19 -6.98 -6.26
C ASP A 35 0.18 -8.48 -6.58
N GLU A 36 -1.02 -9.06 -6.65
CA GLU A 36 -1.24 -10.48 -6.96
C GLU A 36 -0.70 -10.91 -8.32
N GLN A 37 -0.54 -9.99 -9.27
CA GLN A 37 0.02 -10.23 -10.59
C GLN A 37 1.50 -9.83 -10.67
N GLY A 38 2.07 -9.32 -9.58
CA GLY A 38 3.41 -8.73 -9.56
C GLY A 38 3.47 -7.31 -10.14
N ASN A 39 2.33 -6.64 -10.33
CA ASN A 39 2.32 -5.26 -10.76
C ASN A 39 2.89 -4.35 -9.66
N LEU A 40 3.63 -3.34 -10.08
CA LEU A 40 4.29 -2.37 -9.23
C LEU A 40 3.26 -1.51 -8.50
N ILE A 41 3.22 -1.63 -7.18
CA ILE A 41 2.44 -0.73 -6.30
C ILE A 41 3.34 0.31 -5.64
N PHE A 42 4.54 -0.09 -5.23
CA PHE A 42 5.54 0.79 -4.66
C PHE A 42 6.95 0.32 -4.97
N LEU A 43 7.84 1.25 -5.27
CA LEU A 43 9.27 1.02 -5.39
C LEU A 43 10.02 2.22 -4.82
N SER A 44 10.97 1.94 -3.95
CA SER A 44 11.95 2.89 -3.46
C SER A 44 13.30 2.59 -4.12
N VAL A 45 13.88 3.58 -4.79
CA VAL A 45 15.08 3.45 -5.62
C VAL A 45 16.13 4.47 -5.19
N TRP A 46 17.37 4.01 -5.14
CA TRP A 46 18.56 4.80 -4.89
C TRP A 46 19.47 4.74 -6.11
N GLY A 47 19.95 5.91 -6.54
CA GLY A 47 20.83 6.01 -7.70
C GLY A 47 21.35 7.42 -7.93
N ARG A 48 22.25 7.55 -8.92
CA ARG A 48 22.64 8.86 -9.45
C ARG A 48 21.48 9.49 -10.21
N ASP A 49 21.42 10.82 -10.24
CA ASP A 49 20.36 11.56 -10.93
C ASP A 49 20.15 11.08 -12.38
N THR A 50 21.24 10.87 -13.13
CA THR A 50 21.18 10.39 -14.52
C THR A 50 20.54 9.00 -14.64
N ALA A 51 20.95 8.05 -13.79
CA ALA A 51 20.40 6.69 -13.79
C ALA A 51 18.92 6.68 -13.39
N THR A 52 18.54 7.51 -12.41
CA THR A 52 17.15 7.67 -11.98
C THR A 52 16.27 8.28 -13.08
N GLN A 53 16.77 9.30 -13.80
CA GLN A 53 16.03 9.91 -14.92
C GLN A 53 15.91 8.95 -16.11
N GLU A 54 16.99 8.25 -16.46
CA GLU A 54 16.97 7.22 -17.50
C GLU A 54 15.94 6.14 -17.18
N PHE A 55 15.93 5.64 -15.94
CA PHE A 55 14.94 4.66 -15.50
C PHE A 55 13.51 5.15 -15.67
N ILE A 56 13.18 6.37 -15.22
CA ILE A 56 11.83 6.96 -15.42
C ILE A 56 11.50 7.06 -16.91
N ALA A 57 12.46 7.46 -17.75
CA ALA A 57 12.25 7.56 -19.20
C ALA A 57 11.96 6.19 -19.82
N ARG A 58 12.73 5.17 -19.45
CA ARG A 58 12.53 3.78 -19.90
C ARG A 58 11.17 3.22 -19.46
N LEU A 59 10.76 3.47 -18.21
CA LEU A 59 9.41 3.12 -17.74
C LEU A 59 8.34 3.79 -18.60
N THR A 60 8.51 5.08 -18.90
CA THR A 60 7.55 5.86 -19.72
C THR A 60 7.43 5.32 -21.15
N LEU A 61 8.51 4.83 -21.73
CA LEU A 61 8.53 4.20 -23.06
C LEU A 61 7.90 2.81 -23.06
N GLY A 62 7.82 2.12 -21.92
CA GLY A 62 7.14 0.84 -21.77
C GLY A 62 7.68 -0.23 -22.72
N ARG A 63 6.90 -0.59 -23.74
CA ARG A 63 7.25 -1.64 -24.72
C ARG A 63 8.01 -1.15 -25.95
N ASP A 64 8.21 0.15 -26.07
CA ASP A 64 8.94 0.74 -27.19
C ASP A 64 10.43 0.36 -27.13
N GLU A 65 11.17 0.67 -28.20
CA GLU A 65 12.61 0.45 -28.26
C GLU A 65 13.29 1.17 -27.08
N GLN A 66 14.12 0.44 -26.32
CA GLN A 66 14.76 0.90 -25.07
C GLN A 66 13.81 1.11 -23.87
N GLY A 67 12.52 0.84 -24.01
CA GLY A 67 11.55 0.87 -22.92
C GLY A 67 11.76 -0.23 -21.88
N LEU A 68 11.04 -0.11 -20.77
CA LEU A 68 11.03 -1.07 -19.67
C LEU A 68 9.61 -1.21 -19.11
N ASP A 69 8.89 -2.27 -19.48
CA ASP A 69 7.58 -2.62 -18.93
C ASP A 69 7.63 -3.74 -17.86
N GLN A 70 8.79 -4.39 -17.74
CA GLN A 70 9.12 -5.37 -16.72
C GLN A 70 10.60 -5.26 -16.32
N PHE A 71 10.91 -5.46 -15.05
CA PHE A 71 12.27 -5.58 -14.55
C PHE A 71 12.37 -6.61 -13.41
N HIS A 72 13.58 -6.95 -13.00
CA HIS A 72 13.83 -7.95 -11.96
C HIS A 72 14.59 -7.37 -10.78
N ILE A 73 14.09 -7.66 -9.57
CA ILE A 73 14.79 -7.35 -8.32
C ILE A 73 15.56 -8.60 -7.88
N LEU A 74 16.87 -8.46 -7.75
CA LEU A 74 17.77 -9.52 -7.32
C LEU A 74 17.85 -9.56 -5.79
N THR A 75 17.41 -10.67 -5.22
CA THR A 75 17.46 -10.93 -3.77
C THR A 75 18.84 -11.43 -3.35
N GLU A 76 19.20 -11.23 -2.07
CA GLU A 76 20.49 -11.70 -1.53
C GLU A 76 20.69 -13.22 -1.64
N GLN A 77 19.59 -13.98 -1.67
CA GLN A 77 19.58 -15.44 -1.80
C GLN A 77 19.76 -15.93 -3.25
N GLY A 78 20.02 -15.02 -4.20
CA GLY A 78 20.14 -15.34 -5.62
C GLY A 78 18.80 -15.55 -6.34
N GLY A 79 17.68 -15.31 -5.66
CA GLY A 79 16.35 -15.28 -6.27
C GLY A 79 16.12 -14.00 -7.07
N SER A 80 15.31 -14.10 -8.12
CA SER A 80 14.91 -12.98 -8.96
C SER A 80 13.40 -12.77 -8.85
N ILE A 81 12.96 -11.57 -8.50
CA ILE A 81 11.55 -11.21 -8.39
C ILE A 81 11.16 -10.40 -9.62
N PRO A 82 10.27 -10.92 -10.50
CA PRO A 82 9.76 -10.14 -11.61
C PRO A 82 8.82 -9.04 -11.10
N VAL A 83 9.02 -7.83 -11.61
CA VAL A 83 8.18 -6.66 -11.33
C VAL A 83 7.62 -6.15 -12.64
N PHE A 84 6.30 -6.12 -12.75
CA PHE A 84 5.59 -5.58 -13.90
C PHE A 84 5.23 -4.13 -13.63
N VAL A 85 5.58 -3.22 -14.54
CA VAL A 85 5.36 -1.77 -14.32
C VAL A 85 3.87 -1.42 -14.41
N GLY A 86 3.11 -2.17 -15.20
CA GLY A 86 1.69 -1.92 -15.42
C GLY A 86 1.44 -0.60 -16.13
N ASN A 87 0.42 0.16 -15.70
CA ASN A 87 0.12 1.47 -16.26
C ASN A 87 0.92 2.57 -15.56
N VAL A 88 1.93 3.12 -16.24
CA VAL A 88 2.79 4.19 -15.74
C VAL A 88 2.01 5.47 -15.41
N GLU A 89 0.89 5.74 -16.08
CA GLU A 89 0.04 6.91 -15.77
C GLU A 89 -0.61 6.81 -14.38
N GLN A 90 -0.72 5.59 -13.83
CA GLN A 90 -1.19 5.34 -12.47
C GLN A 90 -0.09 5.45 -11.43
N LEU A 91 1.17 5.64 -11.83
CA LEU A 91 2.29 5.87 -10.92
C LEU A 91 2.53 7.36 -10.73
N ASP A 92 2.60 7.79 -9.48
CA ASP A 92 3.17 9.07 -9.10
C ASP A 92 4.63 8.85 -8.64
N LYS A 93 5.40 9.94 -8.68
CA LYS A 93 6.79 9.94 -8.24
C LYS A 93 7.05 11.03 -7.21
N CYS A 94 7.89 10.73 -6.24
CA CYS A 94 8.51 11.72 -5.36
C CYS A 94 10.01 11.47 -5.32
N SER A 95 10.81 12.53 -5.25
CA SER A 95 12.26 12.37 -5.16
C SER A 95 12.85 13.31 -4.15
N ASN A 96 13.84 12.82 -3.41
CA ASN A 96 14.65 13.62 -2.51
C ASN A 96 16.13 13.51 -2.89
N ARG A 97 16.83 14.64 -2.84
CA ARG A 97 18.30 14.68 -3.00
C ARG A 97 18.93 14.49 -1.64
N ALA A 98 19.01 13.23 -1.21
CA ALA A 98 19.46 12.83 0.12
C ALA A 98 20.90 13.27 0.42
N TYR A 99 21.81 13.19 -0.56
CA TYR A 99 23.20 13.62 -0.42
C TYR A 99 23.62 14.53 -1.58
N ARG A 100 23.83 15.81 -1.28
CA ARG A 100 24.32 16.81 -2.23
C ARG A 100 25.85 16.93 -2.09
N ARG A 101 26.57 17.06 -3.22
CA ARG A 101 28.02 17.29 -3.29
C ARG A 101 28.89 16.15 -2.74
N THR A 102 28.57 14.89 -3.05
CA THR A 102 29.54 13.81 -2.83
C THR A 102 30.61 13.81 -3.93
N LEU A 103 31.75 13.18 -3.70
CA LEU A 103 32.81 12.98 -4.71
C LEU A 103 32.30 12.25 -5.97
N PHE A 104 31.15 11.57 -5.89
CA PHE A 104 30.56 10.77 -6.95
C PHE A 104 29.26 11.36 -7.53
N GLY A 105 28.94 12.62 -7.21
CA GLY A 105 27.72 13.32 -7.65
C GLY A 105 26.63 13.43 -6.56
N SER A 106 25.39 13.67 -6.98
CA SER A 106 24.22 13.69 -6.08
C SER A 106 23.57 12.32 -6.05
N LEU A 107 23.41 11.74 -4.86
CA LEU A 107 22.58 10.55 -4.67
C LEU A 107 21.12 10.98 -4.53
N VAL A 108 20.25 10.35 -5.31
CA VAL A 108 18.81 10.59 -5.35
C VAL A 108 18.09 9.39 -4.78
N HIS A 109 17.09 9.68 -3.94
CA HIS A 109 16.08 8.73 -3.49
C HIS A 109 14.81 8.99 -4.28
N LEU A 110 14.39 8.05 -5.11
CA LEU A 110 13.16 8.11 -5.91
C LEU A 110 12.15 7.12 -5.35
N TRP A 111 10.94 7.57 -5.08
CA TRP A 111 9.79 6.70 -4.83
C TRP A 111 8.86 6.74 -6.03
N LEU A 112 8.51 5.56 -6.51
CA LEU A 112 7.42 5.33 -7.46
C LEU A 112 6.30 4.62 -6.72
N PHE A 113 5.07 5.10 -6.87
CA PHE A 113 3.94 4.52 -6.16
C PHE A 113 2.64 4.70 -6.92
N ASP A 114 1.73 3.74 -6.79
CA ASP A 114 0.38 3.85 -7.33
C ASP A 114 -0.35 5.03 -6.69
N ARG A 115 -0.97 5.89 -7.50
CA ARG A 115 -1.72 7.09 -7.07
C ARG A 115 -2.78 6.79 -6.01
N ARG A 116 -3.35 5.57 -6.03
CA ARG A 116 -4.33 5.09 -5.04
C ARG A 116 -3.77 4.96 -3.63
N CYS A 117 -2.44 4.96 -3.48
CA CYS A 117 -1.77 5.02 -2.18
C CYS A 117 -1.94 6.39 -1.49
N VAL A 118 -2.18 7.45 -2.26
CA VAL A 118 -2.34 8.82 -1.75
C VAL A 118 -3.79 9.30 -1.84
N LYS A 119 -4.49 8.92 -2.91
CA LYS A 119 -5.87 9.32 -3.15
C LYS A 119 -6.73 8.10 -3.50
N PRO A 120 -7.67 7.68 -2.63
CA PRO A 120 -8.59 6.61 -2.94
C PRO A 120 -9.37 6.84 -4.24
N ASP A 121 -9.57 5.77 -4.97
CA ASP A 121 -10.49 5.73 -6.10
C ASP A 121 -11.92 5.53 -5.57
N LYS A 122 -12.57 6.66 -5.27
CA LYS A 122 -13.95 6.67 -4.75
C LYS A 122 -14.98 6.20 -5.77
N ALA A 123 -14.67 6.26 -7.08
CA ALA A 123 -15.59 5.78 -8.12
C ALA A 123 -15.67 4.25 -8.10
N ASN A 124 -14.53 3.58 -7.88
CA ASN A 124 -14.45 2.13 -7.77
C ASN A 124 -14.41 1.60 -6.33
N ALA A 125 -14.67 2.47 -5.34
CA ALA A 125 -14.56 2.17 -3.91
C ALA A 125 -13.29 1.37 -3.54
N SER A 126 -12.16 1.77 -4.13
CA SER A 126 -10.88 1.07 -3.99
C SER A 126 -9.76 2.01 -3.55
N ALA A 127 -8.82 1.49 -2.77
CA ALA A 127 -7.65 2.22 -2.31
C ALA A 127 -6.49 1.27 -2.02
N LEU A 128 -5.29 1.83 -1.93
CA LEU A 128 -4.10 1.13 -1.50
C LEU A 128 -3.53 1.83 -0.28
N ALA A 129 -2.90 1.07 0.62
CA ALA A 129 -2.15 1.63 1.72
C ALA A 129 -0.77 0.97 1.81
N LEU A 130 0.25 1.79 2.00
CA LEU A 130 1.58 1.35 2.40
C LEU A 130 1.77 1.67 3.87
N LEU A 131 2.16 0.66 4.64
CA LEU A 131 2.35 0.78 6.08
C LEU A 131 3.69 0.16 6.49
N PRO A 132 4.42 0.75 7.45
CA PRO A 132 5.57 0.09 8.06
C PRO A 132 5.16 -1.25 8.66
N ARG A 133 5.98 -2.28 8.42
CA ARG A 133 5.78 -3.60 9.03
C ARG A 133 5.88 -3.47 10.55
N GLY A 134 4.94 -4.10 11.24
CA GLY A 134 4.90 -4.07 12.71
C GLY A 134 4.48 -2.73 13.32
N SER A 135 3.92 -1.80 12.53
CA SER A 135 3.40 -0.54 13.07
C SER A 135 2.23 -0.77 14.04
N ASP A 136 2.30 -0.18 15.23
CA ASP A 136 1.23 -0.18 16.22
C ASP A 136 -0.03 0.57 15.74
N HIS A 137 0.13 1.53 14.82
CA HIS A 137 -0.96 2.34 14.26
C HIS A 137 -1.65 1.69 13.06
N ARG A 138 -1.31 0.44 12.72
CA ARG A 138 -1.84 -0.25 11.53
C ARG A 138 -3.37 -0.25 11.49
N VAL A 139 -4.03 -0.56 12.61
CA VAL A 139 -5.50 -0.64 12.68
C VAL A 139 -6.13 0.73 12.41
N ASP A 140 -5.63 1.79 13.05
CA ASP A 140 -6.15 3.14 12.90
C ASP A 140 -5.96 3.68 11.47
N ARG A 141 -4.83 3.33 10.83
CA ARG A 141 -4.53 3.70 9.45
C ARG A 141 -5.46 3.00 8.46
N LEU A 142 -5.68 1.71 8.63
CA LEU A 142 -6.62 0.95 7.80
C LEU A 142 -8.06 1.45 8.01
N TRP A 143 -8.44 1.81 9.25
CA TRP A 143 -9.74 2.41 9.51
C TRP A 143 -9.92 3.76 8.80
N ALA A 144 -8.91 4.62 8.86
CA ALA A 144 -8.94 5.90 8.14
C ALA A 144 -9.08 5.69 6.62
N LEU A 145 -8.37 4.72 6.05
CA LEU A 145 -8.49 4.34 4.63
C LEU A 145 -9.92 3.90 4.28
N VAL A 146 -10.51 3.03 5.11
CA VAL A 146 -11.89 2.56 4.93
C VAL A 146 -12.89 3.70 4.99
N ARG A 147 -12.78 4.61 5.97
CA ARG A 147 -13.68 5.77 6.08
C ARG A 147 -13.56 6.73 4.90
N ASP A 148 -12.37 6.94 4.36
CA ASP A 148 -12.19 7.85 3.22
C ASP A 148 -12.67 7.24 1.89
N THR A 149 -12.61 5.91 1.76
CA THR A 149 -12.94 5.17 0.53
C THR A 149 -14.40 4.74 0.48
N CYS A 150 -15.00 4.37 1.61
CA CYS A 150 -16.35 3.83 1.67
C CYS A 150 -17.40 4.95 1.46
N PRO A 151 -18.40 4.77 0.58
CA PRO A 151 -19.46 5.75 0.39
C PRO A 151 -20.53 5.71 1.50
N LEU A 152 -20.49 4.71 2.39
CA LEU A 152 -21.45 4.53 3.47
C LEU A 152 -21.01 5.31 4.72
N PRO A 153 -21.95 5.89 5.49
CA PRO A 153 -21.62 6.57 6.75
C PRO A 153 -21.27 5.54 7.83
N LEU A 154 -19.98 5.29 8.02
CA LEU A 154 -19.47 4.39 9.04
C LEU A 154 -19.19 5.13 10.35
N LEU A 155 -19.61 4.54 11.48
CA LEU A 155 -19.37 5.09 12.82
C LEU A 155 -18.07 4.54 13.40
N ASP A 156 -17.35 5.34 14.19
CA ASP A 156 -16.03 4.97 14.69
C ASP A 156 -16.05 3.75 15.63
N HIS A 157 -17.11 3.55 16.40
CA HIS A 157 -17.24 2.37 17.24
C HIS A 157 -17.56 1.09 16.45
N TRP A 158 -17.87 1.18 15.15
CA TRP A 158 -18.02 0.01 14.28
C TRP A 158 -16.67 -0.50 13.74
N ARG A 159 -15.58 0.24 13.98
CA ARG A 159 -14.25 -0.01 13.40
C ARG A 159 -13.87 -1.48 13.39
N ASP A 160 -13.85 -2.11 14.55
CA ASP A 160 -13.27 -3.45 14.69
C ASP A 160 -14.15 -4.49 13.96
N THR A 161 -15.48 -4.42 14.12
CA THR A 161 -16.43 -5.29 13.41
C THR A 161 -16.38 -5.10 11.88
N VAL A 162 -16.25 -3.87 11.41
CA VAL A 162 -16.21 -3.56 9.97
C VAL A 162 -14.88 -4.01 9.36
N LEU A 163 -13.76 -3.79 10.04
CA LEU A 163 -12.45 -4.25 9.55
C LEU A 163 -12.41 -5.79 9.47
N GLU A 164 -12.91 -6.49 10.49
CA GLU A 164 -13.01 -7.95 10.49
C GLU A 164 -13.91 -8.46 9.35
N LEU A 165 -15.06 -7.82 9.12
CA LEU A 165 -15.96 -8.14 8.02
C LEU A 165 -15.29 -7.97 6.66
N LEU A 166 -14.61 -6.84 6.43
CA LEU A 166 -13.91 -6.55 5.18
C LEU A 166 -12.79 -7.57 4.91
N GLN A 167 -12.05 -7.97 5.94
CA GLN A 167 -11.02 -9.00 5.82
C GLN A 167 -11.61 -10.37 5.52
N THR A 168 -12.67 -10.75 6.24
CA THR A 168 -13.37 -12.04 6.04
C THR A 168 -13.94 -12.16 4.62
N GLN A 169 -14.42 -11.05 4.07
CA GLN A 169 -14.95 -11.01 2.70
C GLN A 169 -13.89 -10.70 1.63
N SER A 170 -12.59 -10.70 1.99
CA SER A 170 -11.48 -10.39 1.08
C SER A 170 -11.56 -9.01 0.40
N MET A 171 -12.32 -8.08 0.97
CA MET A 171 -12.40 -6.68 0.52
C MET A 171 -11.24 -5.85 1.06
N LEU A 172 -10.65 -6.25 2.19
CA LEU A 172 -9.42 -5.70 2.73
C LEU A 172 -8.40 -6.81 2.88
N SER A 173 -7.37 -6.81 2.03
CA SER A 173 -6.34 -7.85 1.99
C SER A 173 -4.94 -7.25 2.04
N ARG A 174 -3.97 -8.03 2.53
CA ARG A 174 -2.55 -7.70 2.42
C ARG A 174 -2.07 -8.06 1.01
N LEU A 175 -1.28 -7.19 0.39
CA LEU A 175 -0.63 -7.48 -0.89
C LEU A 175 0.45 -8.58 -0.72
N PRO A 176 0.54 -9.53 -1.66
CA PRO A 176 1.34 -10.74 -1.45
C PRO A 176 2.84 -10.53 -1.58
N ALA A 177 3.28 -9.56 -2.39
CA ALA A 177 4.69 -9.30 -2.63
C ALA A 177 5.13 -8.02 -1.93
N ALA A 178 6.09 -8.12 -1.02
CA ALA A 178 6.72 -6.95 -0.44
C ALA A 178 8.15 -7.26 0.03
N LEU A 179 9.09 -6.39 -0.32
CA LEU A 179 10.47 -6.37 0.17
C LEU A 179 10.73 -5.12 1.00
N GLY A 180 11.62 -5.26 1.98
CA GLY A 180 12.01 -4.15 2.84
C GLY A 180 10.97 -3.82 3.92
N PRO A 181 10.97 -2.58 4.43
CA PRO A 181 10.30 -2.19 5.67
C PRO A 181 8.79 -2.00 5.53
N LEU A 182 8.27 -1.89 4.31
CA LEU A 182 6.85 -1.60 4.05
C LEU A 182 6.09 -2.88 3.71
N GLU A 183 4.81 -2.88 4.05
CA GLU A 183 3.81 -3.82 3.54
C GLU A 183 2.68 -3.05 2.87
N GLY A 184 2.06 -3.68 1.87
CA GLY A 184 0.92 -3.14 1.16
C GLY A 184 -0.40 -3.75 1.62
N HIS A 185 -1.46 -2.95 1.63
CA HIS A 185 -2.84 -3.39 1.81
C HIS A 185 -3.70 -2.90 0.66
N ARG A 186 -4.59 -3.75 0.17
CA ARG A 186 -5.58 -3.46 -0.85
C ARG A 186 -6.95 -3.38 -0.20
N LEU A 187 -7.64 -2.27 -0.45
CA LEU A 187 -9.05 -2.10 -0.15
C LEU A 187 -9.81 -2.08 -1.48
N ALA A 188 -10.75 -2.99 -1.65
CA ALA A 188 -11.66 -3.07 -2.79
C ALA A 188 -13.05 -3.43 -2.25
N ILE A 189 -13.90 -2.43 -2.07
CA ILE A 189 -15.20 -2.60 -1.42
C ILE A 189 -16.25 -2.97 -2.45
N ASP A 190 -16.85 -4.14 -2.32
CA ASP A 190 -18.15 -4.44 -2.95
C ASP A 190 -19.24 -3.73 -2.12
N VAL A 191 -19.61 -2.53 -2.56
CA VAL A 191 -20.56 -1.66 -1.86
C VAL A 191 -21.92 -2.35 -1.66
N PRO A 192 -22.53 -3.01 -2.68
CA PRO A 192 -23.73 -3.81 -2.48
C PRO A 192 -23.61 -4.90 -1.40
N ALA A 193 -22.55 -5.71 -1.44
CA ALA A 193 -22.34 -6.79 -0.48
C ALA A 193 -22.11 -6.25 0.94
N LEU A 194 -21.30 -5.20 1.08
CA LEU A 194 -21.07 -4.52 2.36
C LEU A 194 -22.37 -3.94 2.92
N THR A 195 -23.17 -3.26 2.09
CA THR A 195 -24.46 -2.69 2.51
C THR A 195 -25.39 -3.77 3.07
N LYS A 196 -25.48 -4.92 2.39
CA LYS A 196 -26.29 -6.06 2.83
C LYS A 196 -25.79 -6.64 4.16
N ALA A 197 -24.48 -6.79 4.30
CA ALA A 197 -23.85 -7.32 5.51
C ALA A 197 -24.06 -6.39 6.72
N LEU A 198 -23.78 -5.09 6.57
CA LEU A 198 -24.02 -4.09 7.61
C LEU A 198 -25.49 -4.04 8.01
N GLY A 199 -26.41 -4.07 7.05
CA GLY A 199 -27.85 -4.11 7.34
C GLY A 199 -28.26 -5.33 8.18
N THR A 200 -27.64 -6.49 7.97
CA THR A 200 -27.89 -7.69 8.78
C THR A 200 -27.33 -7.53 10.19
N LEU A 201 -26.12 -6.99 10.35
CA LEU A 201 -25.53 -6.74 11.67
C LEU A 201 -26.35 -5.72 12.48
N ILE A 202 -26.90 -4.70 11.82
CA ILE A 202 -27.78 -3.71 12.46
C ILE A 202 -29.09 -4.37 12.92
N ARG A 203 -29.75 -5.16 12.05
CA ARG A 203 -30.98 -5.88 12.42
C ARG A 203 -30.78 -6.88 13.55
N ASN A 204 -29.59 -7.47 13.64
CA ASN A 204 -29.22 -8.42 14.70
C ASN A 204 -28.78 -7.72 16.01
N GLY A 205 -28.72 -6.39 16.04
CA GLY A 205 -28.32 -5.62 17.21
C GLY A 205 -26.81 -5.69 17.53
N VAL A 206 -25.97 -6.12 16.58
CA VAL A 206 -24.51 -6.11 16.71
C VAL A 206 -23.97 -4.70 16.49
N LEU A 207 -24.52 -4.02 15.47
CA LEU A 207 -24.22 -2.62 15.17
C LEU A 207 -25.43 -1.75 15.50
N GLY A 208 -25.17 -0.57 16.04
CA GLY A 208 -26.19 0.41 16.37
C GLY A 208 -25.62 1.82 16.37
N PRO A 209 -26.49 2.85 16.40
CA PRO A 209 -26.05 4.24 16.47
C PRO A 209 -25.32 4.54 17.79
N ASP A 210 -25.69 3.84 18.87
CA ASP A 210 -25.09 4.01 20.19
C ASP A 210 -23.96 2.99 20.43
N ALA A 211 -22.82 3.47 20.93
CA ALA A 211 -21.67 2.64 21.28
C ALA A 211 -21.95 1.63 22.42
N SER A 212 -23.06 1.79 23.15
CA SER A 212 -23.50 0.86 24.20
C SER A 212 -24.03 -0.46 23.63
N VAL A 213 -24.63 -0.45 22.44
CA VAL A 213 -25.26 -1.62 21.82
C VAL A 213 -24.21 -2.66 21.39
N SER A 214 -23.06 -2.22 20.87
CA SER A 214 -21.97 -3.11 20.43
C SER A 214 -21.28 -3.83 21.60
N ARG A 215 -21.30 -3.26 22.82
CA ARG A 215 -20.73 -3.91 24.02
C ARG A 215 -21.56 -5.12 24.47
N THR A 216 -22.89 -4.98 24.43
CA THR A 216 -23.84 -6.04 24.80
C THR A 216 -23.79 -7.25 23.84
N ALA A 217 -23.43 -7.03 22.57
CA ALA A 217 -23.26 -8.11 21.58
C ALA A 217 -22.01 -8.95 21.85
N SER A 218 -20.88 -8.32 22.19
CA SER A 218 -19.65 -9.03 22.60
C SER A 218 -19.84 -9.84 23.89
N GLU A 219 -20.59 -9.30 24.86
CA GLU A 219 -20.94 -10.03 26.09
C GLU A 219 -21.86 -11.24 25.83
N ARG A 220 -22.79 -11.12 24.87
CA ARG A 220 -23.68 -12.24 24.49
C ARG A 220 -22.97 -13.36 23.75
N LEU A 221 -22.00 -13.04 22.89
CA LEU A 221 -21.20 -14.05 22.17
C LEU A 221 -20.33 -14.88 23.13
N LEU A 222 -19.74 -14.25 24.16
CA LEU A 222 -19.00 -14.95 25.20
C LEU A 222 -19.89 -15.84 26.09
N ALA A 223 -21.15 -15.44 26.34
CA ALA A 223 -22.09 -16.22 27.14
C ALA A 223 -22.63 -17.48 26.41
N THR A 224 -22.60 -17.50 25.08
CA THR A 224 -22.98 -18.69 24.27
C THR A 224 -21.84 -19.68 24.02
N ALA A 225 -20.60 -19.33 24.39
CA ALA A 225 -19.42 -20.18 24.25
C ALA A 225 -19.01 -20.88 25.56
N ALA A 226 -19.80 -20.73 26.63
CA ALA A 226 -19.66 -21.38 27.93
C ALA A 226 -20.86 -22.30 28.19
#